data_AF-A0A1Y5TLZ1-F1
#
_entry.id   AF-A0A1Y5TLZ1-F1
#
_cell.length_a   1.000
_cell.length_b   1.000
_cell.length_c   1.000
_cell.angle_alpha   90.00
_cell.angle_beta   90.00
_cell.angle_gamma   90.00
#
_symmetry.space_group_name_H-M   'P 1'
#
loop_
_entity.id
_entity.type
_entity.pdbx_description
1 polymer ?
#
loop_
_entity_poly.entity_id
_entity_poly.type
_entity_poly.pdbx_seq_one_letter_code
_entity_poly.pdbx_strand_id
1 'polypeptide(L)'
;MADRRAGLHSTGFASATRGARAVAALSLWAACAAVSSASAGFAENARTQVVTAQNGQVQNGQAQIGQGQALKRPKLPAPGQDAIPGWGKSRPAPMPFVERALRVDHDFPVVVELYTSQGCSSCPPADAMLTDLAGRSDILALALHVDYWDYIGWKDAFGDAAFTDRQRAYAQAAGTRALYTPQFIVQGLDRVTGAKPMKLAESIAMLRRKLAGVPVDLLAVREGNSLHVSLIPEGDLPEDMLIQLVRYLPRAQVAIRSGENAGRTIDYTNVVTSWQVLGEWDGARPLDVAVEVAGDEPAAILLQAEDMGPILAARVVK
;
A
#
# COMPACT_ATOMS: atom_id res chain seq x y z
N MET A 1 16.75 -55.08 -64.87
CA MET A 1 17.04 -54.48 -66.19
C MET A 1 16.41 -53.10 -66.18
N ALA A 2 17.22 -52.02 -66.16
CA ALA A 2 17.67 -51.25 -67.34
C ALA A 2 16.67 -50.11 -67.68
N ASP A 3 17.05 -48.85 -67.91
CA ASP A 3 18.38 -48.20 -67.84
C ASP A 3 18.26 -46.66 -67.58
N ARG A 4 19.42 -45.97 -67.49
CA ARG A 4 19.76 -44.53 -67.69
C ARG A 4 18.78 -43.70 -68.56
N ARG A 5 18.67 -42.35 -68.53
CA ARG A 5 19.56 -41.18 -68.22
C ARG A 5 18.67 -39.90 -68.13
N ALA A 6 19.07 -38.67 -67.77
CA ALA A 6 20.01 -38.09 -66.78
C ALA A 6 20.03 -36.53 -66.87
N GLY A 7 20.29 -35.81 -65.77
CA GLY A 7 20.60 -34.35 -65.72
C GLY A 7 19.41 -33.40 -65.50
N LEU A 8 19.60 -32.10 -65.22
CA LEU A 8 20.79 -31.32 -64.81
C LEU A 8 20.35 -29.97 -64.19
N HIS A 9 21.12 -29.44 -63.22
CA HIS A 9 21.09 -28.08 -62.63
C HIS A 9 19.75 -27.33 -62.37
N SER A 10 19.51 -26.98 -61.10
CA SER A 10 19.28 -25.56 -60.73
C SER A 10 19.71 -25.27 -59.28
N THR A 11 19.98 -23.99 -59.03
CA THR A 11 20.67 -23.40 -57.87
C THR A 11 19.86 -23.31 -56.57
N GLY A 12 20.55 -23.44 -55.44
CA GLY A 12 20.31 -22.59 -54.26
C GLY A 12 19.85 -23.30 -52.97
N PHE A 13 20.63 -23.17 -51.90
CA PHE A 13 20.28 -22.36 -50.72
C PHE A 13 21.49 -22.15 -49.80
N ALA A 14 21.48 -21.10 -48.99
CA ALA A 14 22.54 -20.85 -48.01
C ALA A 14 22.27 -21.58 -46.69
N SER A 15 23.33 -22.06 -46.03
CA SER A 15 23.26 -22.60 -44.66
C SER A 15 24.52 -22.23 -43.89
N ALA A 16 24.41 -21.21 -43.02
CA ALA A 16 25.47 -20.82 -42.11
C ALA A 16 25.35 -21.62 -40.81
N THR A 17 26.42 -22.33 -40.40
CA THR A 17 26.43 -23.06 -39.12
C THR A 17 27.77 -22.94 -38.40
N ARG A 18 27.67 -22.77 -37.07
CA ARG A 18 28.71 -23.03 -36.05
C ARG A 18 30.07 -22.32 -36.22
N GLY A 19 30.14 -21.09 -35.72
CA GLY A 19 31.38 -20.55 -35.15
C GLY A 19 31.34 -20.66 -33.63
N ALA A 20 32.26 -21.42 -33.03
CA ALA A 20 32.42 -21.50 -31.57
C ALA A 20 33.69 -20.77 -31.14
N ARG A 21 33.64 -20.00 -30.05
CA ARG A 21 34.82 -19.46 -29.34
C ARG A 21 34.46 -19.11 -27.90
N ALA A 22 35.41 -19.29 -26.99
CA ALA A 22 35.24 -19.07 -25.55
C ALA A 22 36.26 -18.05 -25.03
N VAL A 23 35.79 -17.11 -24.22
CA VAL A 23 36.53 -16.09 -23.44
C VAL A 23 35.60 -15.66 -22.30
N ALA A 24 36.01 -15.39 -21.07
CA ALA A 24 37.06 -15.97 -20.23
C ALA A 24 36.69 -15.64 -18.77
N ALA A 25 37.05 -16.49 -17.80
CA ALA A 25 36.85 -16.18 -16.38
C ALA A 25 38.06 -15.42 -15.82
N LEU A 26 37.81 -14.36 -15.06
CA LEU A 26 38.82 -13.64 -14.26
C LEU A 26 38.23 -13.28 -12.89
N SER A 27 39.06 -13.40 -11.87
CA SER A 27 38.76 -13.18 -10.45
C SER A 27 40.04 -12.69 -9.75
N LEU A 28 39.95 -12.37 -8.44
CA LEU A 28 41.02 -11.82 -7.58
C LEU A 28 41.33 -10.32 -7.81
N TRP A 29 41.63 -9.48 -6.80
CA TRP A 29 41.33 -9.54 -5.35
C TRP A 29 41.65 -8.16 -4.68
N ALA A 30 41.47 -8.10 -3.34
CA ALA A 30 42.01 -7.11 -2.39
C ALA A 30 41.39 -5.69 -2.32
N ALA A 31 41.54 -4.92 -1.23
CA ALA A 31 41.46 -5.26 0.22
C ALA A 31 41.57 -3.98 1.11
N CYS A 32 40.83 -4.00 2.23
CA CYS A 32 41.14 -3.35 3.53
C CYS A 32 41.29 -1.81 3.71
N ALA A 33 40.56 -1.37 4.74
CA ALA A 33 40.98 -0.46 5.83
C ALA A 33 40.88 1.06 5.68
N ALA A 34 39.83 1.61 6.31
CA ALA A 34 39.98 2.70 7.29
C ALA A 34 38.93 2.52 8.41
N VAL A 35 39.36 2.40 9.67
CA VAL A 35 38.50 2.42 10.87
C VAL A 35 39.13 3.39 11.86
N SER A 36 38.39 4.43 12.26
CA SER A 36 38.75 5.31 13.39
C SER A 36 37.50 5.94 14.02
N SER A 37 37.11 5.38 15.15
CA SER A 37 36.49 6.03 16.32
C SER A 37 35.97 7.47 16.22
N ALA A 38 34.68 7.63 16.50
CA ALA A 38 34.18 8.69 17.38
C ALA A 38 33.01 8.12 18.22
N SER A 39 33.00 8.36 19.53
CA SER A 39 31.93 7.93 20.44
C SER A 39 31.58 9.04 21.45
N ALA A 40 30.42 8.90 22.09
CA ALA A 40 29.77 9.85 22.99
C ALA A 40 29.06 11.05 22.33
N GLY A 41 27.77 11.18 22.66
CA GLY A 41 26.85 12.23 22.23
C GLY A 41 25.47 11.93 22.79
N PHE A 42 25.21 12.36 24.04
CA PHE A 42 23.99 11.97 24.77
C PHE A 42 22.76 12.78 24.34
N ALA A 43 21.59 12.15 24.49
CA ALA A 43 20.26 12.61 24.07
C ALA A 43 19.91 14.09 24.30
N GLU A 44 19.19 14.70 23.34
CA GLU A 44 18.28 15.81 23.64
C GLU A 44 17.02 15.83 22.74
N ASN A 45 15.86 16.11 23.35
CA ASN A 45 14.59 16.57 22.76
C ASN A 45 13.99 15.78 21.57
N ALA A 46 13.29 14.68 21.87
CA ALA A 46 12.19 14.24 21.03
C ALA A 46 11.07 15.31 21.00
N ARG A 47 10.66 15.73 19.80
CA ARG A 47 9.45 16.54 19.58
C ARG A 47 8.58 15.85 18.54
N THR A 48 7.41 15.38 18.95
CA THR A 48 6.33 14.95 18.04
C THR A 48 5.97 16.11 17.12
N GLN A 49 6.01 15.90 15.80
CA GLN A 49 5.55 16.91 14.84
C GLN A 49 4.06 16.72 14.58
N VAL A 50 3.23 17.44 15.33
CA VAL A 50 1.80 17.56 15.04
C VAL A 50 1.63 18.52 13.86
N VAL A 51 1.51 17.97 12.64
CA VAL A 51 1.29 18.75 11.42
C VAL A 51 -0.21 18.90 11.16
N THR A 52 -0.82 19.93 11.74
CA THR A 52 -2.17 20.37 11.33
C THR A 52 -2.08 21.16 10.03
N ALA A 53 -2.42 20.54 8.90
CA ALA A 53 -2.59 21.25 7.64
C ALA A 53 -3.81 22.19 7.72
N GLN A 54 -3.62 23.47 7.41
CA GLN A 54 -4.71 24.44 7.22
C GLN A 54 -4.51 25.22 5.92
N ASN A 55 -5.62 25.65 5.33
CA ASN A 55 -5.68 26.15 3.96
C ASN A 55 -4.81 27.40 3.72
N GLY A 56 -4.09 27.41 2.59
CA GLY A 56 -3.06 28.39 2.31
C GLY A 56 -3.56 29.76 1.82
N GLN A 57 -2.90 30.81 2.30
CA GLN A 57 -2.76 32.10 1.62
C GLN A 57 -1.31 32.58 1.77
N VAL A 58 -0.71 33.01 0.67
CA VAL A 58 0.63 33.63 0.67
C VAL A 58 0.46 35.14 0.64
N GLN A 59 1.03 35.85 1.61
CA GLN A 59 1.16 37.32 1.57
C GLN A 59 2.58 37.73 1.95
N ASN A 60 3.21 38.50 1.08
CA ASN A 60 4.52 39.12 1.34
C ASN A 60 4.32 40.37 2.22
N GLY A 61 4.94 40.38 3.40
CA GLY A 61 4.97 41.53 4.30
C GLY A 61 6.31 41.65 5.00
N GLN A 62 7.10 42.69 4.65
CA GLN A 62 8.37 42.96 5.32
C GLN A 62 8.12 43.59 6.70
N ALA A 63 8.48 42.88 7.76
CA ALA A 63 8.52 43.41 9.13
C ALA A 63 9.97 43.73 9.55
N GLN A 64 10.19 44.86 10.20
CA GLN A 64 11.54 45.36 10.50
C GLN A 64 12.19 44.64 11.69
N ILE A 65 13.51 44.46 11.63
CA ILE A 65 14.30 43.82 12.70
C ILE A 65 14.49 44.81 13.86
N GLY A 66 13.63 44.73 14.87
CA GLY A 66 13.80 45.44 16.14
C GLY A 66 14.94 44.82 16.98
N GLN A 67 15.83 45.66 17.52
CA GLN A 67 16.96 45.19 18.35
C GLN A 67 16.46 44.75 19.74
N GLY A 68 16.20 43.44 19.90
CA GLY A 68 15.87 42.82 21.19
C GLY A 68 17.09 42.65 22.10
N GLN A 69 16.94 43.02 23.38
CA GLN A 69 18.03 42.96 24.36
C GLN A 69 18.38 41.52 24.78
N ALA A 70 19.66 41.27 25.07
CA ALA A 70 20.13 39.96 25.50
C ALA A 70 19.63 39.58 26.90
N LEU A 71 18.61 38.71 26.97
CA LEU A 71 18.10 38.14 28.22
C LEU A 71 19.18 37.27 28.88
N LYS A 72 19.57 37.63 30.11
CA LYS A 72 20.51 36.84 30.92
C LYS A 72 19.90 35.48 31.25
N ARG A 73 20.58 34.39 30.89
CA ARG A 73 20.19 33.02 31.26
C ARG A 73 20.13 32.90 32.80
N PRO A 74 19.01 32.47 33.41
CA PRO A 74 18.99 32.18 34.84
C PRO A 74 19.90 30.99 35.14
N LYS A 75 20.66 31.07 36.24
CA LYS A 75 21.57 30.00 36.68
C LYS A 75 20.77 28.93 37.43
N LEU A 76 20.69 27.71 36.88
CA LEU A 76 20.09 26.59 37.61
C LEU A 76 20.90 26.29 38.89
N PRO A 77 20.25 25.91 40.00
CA PRO A 77 20.94 25.37 41.17
C PRO A 77 21.54 23.99 40.87
N ALA A 78 22.58 23.62 41.61
CA ALA A 78 23.13 22.26 41.56
C ALA A 78 22.17 21.26 42.24
N PRO A 79 22.17 19.97 41.85
CA PRO A 79 21.26 18.98 42.44
C PRO A 79 21.62 18.67 43.90
N GLY A 80 20.82 19.17 44.83
CA GLY A 80 20.86 18.77 46.24
C GLY A 80 20.14 17.45 46.48
N GLN A 81 20.71 16.58 47.32
CA GLN A 81 20.14 15.26 47.65
C GLN A 81 19.25 15.32 48.90
N ASP A 82 18.15 16.08 48.84
CA ASP A 82 17.16 16.13 49.93
C ASP A 82 15.78 15.70 49.42
N ALA A 83 15.26 14.62 50.00
CA ALA A 83 13.98 14.03 49.60
C ALA A 83 12.80 14.76 50.26
N ILE A 84 11.88 15.29 49.45
CA ILE A 84 10.64 15.92 49.93
C ILE A 84 9.75 14.86 50.59
N PRO A 85 9.42 14.96 51.89
CA PRO A 85 8.59 13.97 52.57
C PRO A 85 7.11 14.15 52.19
N GLY A 86 6.54 13.15 51.50
CA GLY A 86 5.10 13.12 51.20
C GLY A 86 4.69 12.28 49.98
N TRP A 87 5.58 12.07 49.01
CA TRP A 87 5.27 11.26 47.84
C TRP A 87 5.44 9.76 48.11
N GLY A 88 4.31 9.08 48.33
CA GLY A 88 4.25 7.62 48.40
C GLY A 88 4.60 6.96 47.06
N LYS A 89 5.13 5.73 47.11
CA LYS A 89 5.64 4.98 45.93
C LYS A 89 4.54 4.38 45.04
N SER A 90 3.44 5.09 44.82
CA SER A 90 2.46 4.73 43.79
C SER A 90 2.98 5.13 42.42
N ARG A 91 3.54 4.16 41.68
CA ARG A 91 3.52 4.26 40.21
C ARG A 91 2.05 4.41 39.80
N PRO A 92 1.67 5.38 38.95
CA PRO A 92 0.32 5.42 38.43
C PRO A 92 0.04 4.11 37.70
N ALA A 93 -1.14 3.53 37.91
CA ALA A 93 -1.57 2.38 37.11
C ALA A 93 -1.67 2.83 35.64
N PRO A 94 -1.30 1.98 34.66
CA PRO A 94 -1.51 2.30 33.25
C PRO A 94 -3.00 2.57 33.00
N MET A 95 -3.31 3.60 32.22
CA MET A 95 -4.69 3.91 31.85
C MET A 95 -5.29 2.73 31.07
N PRO A 96 -6.55 2.32 31.31
CA PRO A 96 -7.13 1.07 30.79
C PRO A 96 -7.27 0.99 29.25
N PHE A 97 -6.95 2.09 28.55
CA PHE A 97 -6.78 2.10 27.10
C PHE A 97 -5.54 1.31 26.66
N VAL A 98 -4.42 1.45 27.37
CA VAL A 98 -3.10 0.90 26.97
C VAL A 98 -3.11 -0.63 26.97
N GLU A 99 -3.72 -1.27 27.97
CA GLU A 99 -3.77 -2.74 28.05
C GLU A 99 -4.57 -3.39 26.91
N ARG A 100 -5.49 -2.65 26.26
CA ARG A 100 -6.22 -3.15 25.09
C ARG A 100 -5.42 -3.05 23.79
N ALA A 101 -4.41 -2.18 23.73
CA ALA A 101 -3.51 -2.05 22.58
C ALA A 101 -2.40 -3.12 22.55
N LEU A 102 -2.15 -3.84 23.65
CA LEU A 102 -1.10 -4.87 23.77
C LEU A 102 -1.37 -6.19 23.02
N ARG A 103 -2.15 -6.13 21.94
CA ARG A 103 -2.12 -7.06 20.81
C ARG A 103 -1.92 -6.28 19.53
N VAL A 104 -0.71 -5.72 19.42
CA VAL A 104 0.00 -5.63 18.15
C VAL A 104 -0.12 -6.99 17.48
N ASP A 105 -0.60 -6.98 16.25
CA ASP A 105 -0.86 -8.20 15.47
C ASP A 105 -0.29 -7.94 14.08
N HIS A 106 0.96 -8.38 13.89
CA HIS A 106 1.73 -8.21 12.66
C HIS A 106 1.20 -9.07 11.51
N ASP A 107 0.24 -9.96 11.78
CA ASP A 107 -0.49 -10.74 10.77
C ASP A 107 -1.61 -9.89 10.14
N PHE A 108 -1.20 -8.87 9.37
CA PHE A 108 -2.11 -8.01 8.63
C PHE A 108 -2.94 -8.81 7.59
N PRO A 109 -4.21 -8.45 7.36
CA PRO A 109 -5.04 -9.09 6.35
C PRO A 109 -4.48 -8.85 4.95
N VAL A 110 -4.51 -9.88 4.10
CA VAL A 110 -4.05 -9.80 2.71
C VAL A 110 -5.01 -8.91 1.91
N VAL A 111 -4.54 -7.78 1.39
CA VAL A 111 -5.33 -6.91 0.51
C VAL A 111 -5.48 -7.56 -0.87
N VAL A 112 -6.73 -7.62 -1.33
CA VAL A 112 -7.13 -8.14 -2.63
C VAL A 112 -7.99 -7.08 -3.33
N GLU A 113 -7.38 -6.35 -4.25
CA GLU A 113 -8.04 -5.32 -5.07
C GLU A 113 -8.62 -5.98 -6.33
N LEU A 114 -9.93 -6.04 -6.48
CA LEU A 114 -10.60 -6.48 -7.72
C LEU A 114 -11.01 -5.27 -8.55
N TYR A 115 -10.42 -5.14 -9.73
CA TYR A 115 -10.87 -4.24 -10.78
C TYR A 115 -12.00 -4.91 -11.58
N THR A 116 -13.18 -4.29 -11.55
CA THR A 116 -14.46 -4.83 -12.07
C THR A 116 -15.30 -3.72 -12.72
N SER A 117 -16.42 -4.09 -13.37
CA SER A 117 -17.45 -3.14 -13.81
C SER A 117 -18.79 -3.84 -14.04
N GLN A 118 -19.89 -3.14 -13.77
CA GLN A 118 -21.26 -3.52 -14.13
C GLN A 118 -21.44 -3.71 -15.64
N GLY A 119 -20.71 -2.96 -16.47
CA GLY A 119 -20.74 -3.07 -17.93
C GLY A 119 -20.02 -4.30 -18.49
N CYS A 120 -19.17 -4.96 -17.68
CA CYS A 120 -18.31 -6.08 -18.07
C CYS A 120 -19.05 -7.43 -17.89
N SER A 121 -19.41 -8.11 -18.98
CA SER A 121 -20.09 -9.43 -18.93
C SER A 121 -19.27 -10.55 -18.28
N SER A 122 -17.95 -10.47 -18.31
CA SER A 122 -17.02 -11.46 -17.73
C SER A 122 -16.75 -11.25 -16.23
N CYS A 123 -17.22 -10.14 -15.64
CA CYS A 123 -16.92 -9.75 -14.27
C CYS A 123 -17.72 -10.47 -13.16
N PRO A 124 -19.03 -10.77 -13.30
CA PRO A 124 -19.85 -11.32 -12.20
C PRO A 124 -19.30 -12.58 -11.49
N PRO A 125 -18.61 -13.53 -12.16
CA PRO A 125 -17.97 -14.65 -11.46
C PRO A 125 -16.80 -14.24 -10.56
N ALA A 126 -16.11 -13.13 -10.86
CA ALA A 126 -15.06 -12.57 -10.01
C ALA A 126 -15.64 -11.72 -8.86
N ASP A 127 -16.74 -11.02 -9.08
CA ASP A 127 -17.46 -10.28 -8.02
C ASP A 127 -17.99 -11.25 -6.95
N ALA A 128 -18.47 -12.43 -7.38
CA ALA A 128 -18.81 -13.54 -6.49
C ALA A 128 -17.59 -14.06 -5.71
N MET A 129 -16.46 -14.33 -6.39
CA MET A 129 -15.22 -14.74 -5.71
C MET A 129 -14.75 -13.70 -4.67
N LEU A 130 -14.87 -12.40 -4.96
CA LEU A 130 -14.52 -11.35 -4.00
C LEU A 130 -15.44 -11.37 -2.78
N THR A 131 -16.74 -11.62 -2.99
CA THR A 131 -17.73 -11.75 -1.91
C THR A 131 -17.42 -12.94 -0.99
N ASP A 132 -17.00 -14.08 -1.54
CA ASP A 132 -16.53 -15.23 -0.74
C ASP A 132 -15.27 -14.89 0.08
N LEU A 133 -14.34 -14.12 -0.49
CA LEU A 133 -13.13 -13.68 0.19
C LEU A 133 -13.40 -12.63 1.28
N ALA A 134 -14.36 -11.73 1.08
CA ALA A 134 -14.78 -10.72 2.05
C ALA A 134 -15.39 -11.31 3.34
N GLY A 135 -15.82 -12.58 3.31
CA GLY A 135 -16.23 -13.32 4.50
C GLY A 135 -15.09 -13.75 5.43
N ARG A 136 -13.82 -13.52 5.05
CA ARG A 136 -12.63 -13.94 5.82
C ARG A 136 -11.97 -12.77 6.53
N SER A 137 -11.66 -12.92 7.81
CA SER A 137 -10.96 -11.90 8.60
C SER A 137 -9.48 -11.73 8.25
N ASP A 138 -8.88 -12.66 7.50
CA ASP A 138 -7.47 -12.59 7.07
C ASP A 138 -7.28 -11.98 5.67
N ILE A 139 -8.34 -11.40 5.09
CA ILE A 139 -8.34 -10.78 3.76
C ILE A 139 -9.08 -9.45 3.80
N LEU A 140 -8.48 -8.41 3.24
CA LEU A 140 -9.16 -7.16 2.91
C LEU A 140 -9.51 -7.16 1.42
N ALA A 141 -10.67 -7.71 1.13
CA ALA A 141 -11.24 -7.76 -0.22
C ALA A 141 -11.90 -6.41 -0.57
N LEU A 142 -11.54 -5.80 -1.70
CA LEU A 142 -12.01 -4.48 -2.14
C LEU A 142 -12.43 -4.53 -3.62
N ALA A 143 -13.62 -4.00 -3.95
CA ALA A 143 -14.11 -3.86 -5.32
C ALA A 143 -13.89 -2.45 -5.84
N LEU A 144 -13.02 -2.30 -6.83
CA LEU A 144 -12.70 -1.05 -7.51
C LEU A 144 -13.36 -1.06 -8.89
N HIS A 145 -14.37 -0.21 -9.07
CA HIS A 145 -15.17 -0.16 -10.29
C HIS A 145 -14.55 0.79 -11.32
N VAL A 146 -14.15 0.28 -12.48
CA VAL A 146 -13.49 1.06 -13.53
C VAL A 146 -14.49 1.69 -14.49
N ASP A 147 -14.29 2.96 -14.83
CA ASP A 147 -15.19 3.78 -15.67
C ASP A 147 -15.17 3.40 -17.16
N TYR A 148 -14.08 2.79 -17.65
CA TYR A 148 -13.84 2.62 -19.08
C TYR A 148 -14.76 1.62 -19.81
N TRP A 149 -15.76 1.04 -19.14
CA TRP A 149 -16.83 0.23 -19.75
C TRP A 149 -18.13 1.00 -20.01
N ASP A 150 -18.28 2.22 -19.47
CA ASP A 150 -19.52 3.01 -19.55
C ASP A 150 -20.02 3.27 -20.99
N TYR A 151 -19.10 3.23 -21.97
CA TYR A 151 -19.41 3.41 -23.39
C TYR A 151 -20.30 2.29 -23.99
N ILE A 152 -20.45 1.15 -23.32
CA ILE A 152 -21.29 0.01 -23.79
C ILE A 152 -22.79 0.23 -23.46
N GLY A 153 -23.17 1.43 -23.00
CA GLY A 153 -24.58 1.83 -22.87
C GLY A 153 -25.27 1.35 -21.59
N TRP A 154 -24.49 0.90 -20.62
CA TRP A 154 -24.84 0.93 -19.20
C TRP A 154 -23.71 1.65 -18.45
N LYS A 155 -24.05 2.72 -17.73
CA LYS A 155 -23.08 3.42 -16.89
C LYS A 155 -22.97 2.71 -15.55
N ASP A 156 -21.75 2.38 -15.13
CA ASP A 156 -21.50 1.84 -13.79
C ASP A 156 -21.84 2.90 -12.72
N ALA A 157 -22.69 2.54 -11.77
CA ALA A 157 -23.08 3.42 -10.66
C ALA A 157 -21.92 3.72 -9.68
N PHE A 158 -20.84 2.94 -9.74
CA PHE A 158 -19.65 3.07 -8.89
C PHE A 158 -18.36 3.33 -9.69
N GLY A 159 -18.46 3.45 -11.02
CA GLY A 159 -17.31 3.64 -11.91
C GLY A 159 -16.59 4.96 -11.68
N ASP A 160 -15.30 4.89 -11.33
CA ASP A 160 -14.44 6.07 -11.11
C ASP A 160 -13.15 5.98 -11.94
N ALA A 161 -12.80 7.10 -12.58
CA ALA A 161 -11.56 7.28 -13.32
C ALA A 161 -10.33 7.12 -12.42
N ALA A 162 -10.40 7.47 -11.13
CA ALA A 162 -9.32 7.28 -10.17
C ALA A 162 -8.97 5.79 -9.98
N PHE A 163 -9.95 4.90 -10.05
CA PHE A 163 -9.73 3.45 -9.98
C PHE A 163 -9.14 2.91 -11.29
N THR A 164 -9.61 3.39 -12.43
CA THR A 164 -8.97 3.13 -13.74
C THR A 164 -7.52 3.60 -13.76
N ASP A 165 -7.22 4.77 -13.19
CA ASP A 165 -5.89 5.35 -13.12
C ASP A 165 -4.96 4.55 -12.19
N ARG A 166 -5.45 4.09 -11.03
CA ARG A 166 -4.71 3.16 -10.14
C ARG A 166 -4.41 1.84 -10.85
N GLN A 167 -5.37 1.27 -11.58
CA GLN A 167 -5.12 0.08 -12.42
C GLN A 167 -4.05 0.34 -13.49
N ARG A 168 -4.05 1.55 -14.08
CA ARG A 168 -3.06 1.96 -15.08
C ARG A 168 -1.68 2.16 -14.49
N ALA A 169 -1.57 2.62 -13.25
CA ALA A 169 -0.29 2.68 -12.52
C ALA A 169 0.27 1.27 -12.29
N TYR A 170 -0.54 0.31 -11.81
CA TYR A 170 -0.15 -1.10 -11.70
C TYR A 170 0.26 -1.71 -13.06
N ALA A 171 -0.39 -1.33 -14.16
CA ALA A 171 -0.01 -1.76 -15.50
C ALA A 171 1.35 -1.18 -15.94
N GLN A 172 1.60 0.11 -15.65
CA GLN A 172 2.85 0.80 -16.00
C GLN A 172 4.05 0.26 -15.21
N ALA A 173 3.93 0.09 -13.89
CA ALA A 173 4.93 -0.55 -13.04
C ALA A 173 5.24 -2.00 -13.50
N ALA A 174 4.24 -2.67 -14.08
CA ALA A 174 4.38 -3.98 -14.69
C ALA A 174 4.94 -3.98 -16.13
N GLY A 175 5.37 -2.84 -16.68
CA GLY A 175 5.92 -2.72 -18.04
C GLY A 175 4.89 -2.91 -19.16
N THR A 176 3.59 -2.73 -18.89
CA THR A 176 2.49 -2.89 -19.86
C THR A 176 1.58 -1.66 -19.90
N ARG A 177 0.69 -1.63 -20.88
CA ARG A 177 -0.37 -0.60 -21.05
C ARG A 177 -1.78 -1.19 -21.13
N ALA A 178 -1.89 -2.52 -21.07
CA ALA A 178 -3.17 -3.21 -21.21
C ALA A 178 -3.89 -3.33 -19.86
N LEU A 179 -5.09 -2.74 -19.79
CA LEU A 179 -6.03 -2.93 -18.69
C LEU A 179 -6.97 -4.09 -19.01
N TYR A 180 -7.43 -4.80 -17.98
CA TYR A 180 -8.30 -5.97 -18.13
C TYR A 180 -9.30 -6.03 -16.98
N THR A 181 -10.51 -6.51 -17.26
CA THR A 181 -11.49 -6.85 -16.22
C THR A 181 -12.10 -8.23 -16.50
N PRO A 182 -12.45 -9.00 -15.46
CA PRO A 182 -12.04 -8.78 -14.07
C PRO A 182 -10.54 -9.01 -13.87
N GLN A 183 -9.90 -8.22 -13.00
CA GLN A 183 -8.50 -8.41 -12.62
C GLN A 183 -8.32 -8.23 -11.12
N PHE A 184 -7.77 -9.23 -10.44
CA PHE A 184 -7.31 -9.10 -9.07
C PHE A 184 -5.84 -8.66 -9.03
N ILE A 185 -5.51 -7.71 -8.14
CA ILE A 185 -4.16 -7.43 -7.65
C ILE A 185 -4.10 -7.86 -6.19
N VAL A 186 -3.04 -8.58 -5.79
CA VAL A 186 -2.88 -9.11 -4.42
C VAL A 186 -1.63 -8.49 -3.77
N GLN A 187 -1.81 -7.82 -2.63
CA GLN A 187 -0.76 -7.05 -1.92
C GLN A 187 0.05 -6.11 -2.83
N GLY A 188 -0.54 -5.57 -3.91
CA GLY A 188 0.15 -4.80 -4.94
C GLY A 188 1.12 -5.58 -5.86
N LEU A 189 1.35 -6.88 -5.62
CA LEU A 189 2.43 -7.65 -6.25
C LEU A 189 2.00 -8.57 -7.39
N ASP A 190 1.14 -9.57 -7.12
CA ASP A 190 0.72 -10.56 -8.13
C ASP A 190 -0.67 -10.23 -8.69
N ARG A 191 -0.89 -10.68 -9.93
CA ARG A 191 -1.96 -10.22 -10.82
C ARG A 191 -2.69 -11.41 -11.42
N VAL A 192 -4.00 -11.48 -11.19
CA VAL A 192 -4.86 -12.60 -11.61
C VAL A 192 -5.99 -12.07 -12.50
N THR A 193 -5.79 -12.12 -13.81
CA THR A 193 -6.80 -11.74 -14.82
C THR A 193 -7.79 -12.86 -15.05
N GLY A 194 -9.09 -12.55 -14.96
CA GLY A 194 -10.20 -13.49 -15.07
C GLY A 194 -10.54 -14.17 -13.73
N ALA A 195 -11.77 -14.65 -13.60
CA ALA A 195 -12.23 -15.44 -12.46
C ALA A 195 -11.50 -16.80 -12.41
N LYS A 196 -10.42 -16.87 -11.62
CA LYS A 196 -9.53 -18.04 -11.50
C LYS A 196 -9.28 -18.39 -10.03
N PRO A 197 -10.22 -19.11 -9.37
CA PRO A 197 -10.19 -19.35 -7.93
C PRO A 197 -8.88 -19.94 -7.42
N MET A 198 -8.34 -20.97 -8.09
CA MET A 198 -7.09 -21.62 -7.68
C MET A 198 -5.89 -20.66 -7.74
N LYS A 199 -5.66 -19.95 -8.86
CA LYS A 199 -4.54 -18.99 -8.95
C LYS A 199 -4.70 -17.88 -7.90
N LEU A 200 -5.91 -17.38 -7.65
CA LEU A 200 -6.13 -16.35 -6.64
C LEU A 200 -5.80 -16.86 -5.22
N ALA A 201 -6.24 -18.07 -4.87
CA ALA A 201 -5.92 -18.70 -3.58
C ALA A 201 -4.42 -18.99 -3.42
N GLU A 202 -3.75 -19.48 -4.47
CA GLU A 202 -2.29 -19.69 -4.51
C GLU A 202 -1.53 -18.37 -4.30
N SER A 203 -1.98 -17.29 -4.98
CA SER A 203 -1.42 -15.94 -4.89
C SER A 203 -1.52 -15.37 -3.47
N ILE A 204 -2.72 -15.40 -2.88
CA ILE A 204 -3.00 -14.98 -1.50
C ILE A 204 -2.15 -15.77 -0.50
N ALA A 205 -2.10 -17.11 -0.63
CA ALA A 205 -1.33 -17.96 0.28
C ALA A 205 0.19 -17.76 0.14
N MET A 206 0.69 -17.51 -1.06
CA MET A 206 2.09 -17.16 -1.32
C MET A 206 2.45 -15.81 -0.69
N LEU A 207 1.63 -14.79 -0.91
CA LEU A 207 1.93 -13.43 -0.48
C LEU A 207 1.75 -13.23 1.02
N ARG A 208 0.78 -13.89 1.67
CA ARG A 208 0.69 -13.93 3.15
C ARG A 208 1.98 -14.48 3.77
N ARG A 209 2.58 -15.54 3.19
CA ARG A 209 3.85 -16.08 3.68
C ARG A 209 5.06 -15.21 3.36
N LYS A 210 5.04 -14.48 2.23
CA LYS A 210 6.14 -13.58 1.83
C LYS A 210 6.20 -12.31 2.71
N LEU A 211 5.05 -11.85 3.19
CA LEU A 211 4.89 -10.61 3.96
C LEU A 211 4.49 -10.89 5.44
N ALA A 212 4.68 -12.12 5.92
CA ALA A 212 4.55 -12.41 7.34
C ALA A 212 5.75 -11.82 8.10
N GLY A 213 5.51 -11.02 9.13
CA GLY A 213 6.56 -10.37 9.90
C GLY A 213 7.28 -9.22 9.18
N VAL A 214 6.55 -8.43 8.39
CA VAL A 214 7.02 -7.07 8.02
C VAL A 214 7.22 -6.28 9.33
N PRO A 215 8.38 -5.63 9.55
CA PRO A 215 8.74 -5.04 10.83
C PRO A 215 8.11 -3.64 11.01
N VAL A 216 6.78 -3.59 11.06
CA VAL A 216 6.01 -2.36 11.27
C VAL A 216 4.77 -2.63 12.10
N ASP A 217 4.52 -1.77 13.08
CA ASP A 217 3.25 -1.68 13.79
C ASP A 217 2.36 -0.66 13.11
N LEU A 218 1.13 -1.07 12.78
CA LEU A 218 0.07 -0.19 12.30
C LEU A 218 -1.14 -0.28 13.25
N LEU A 219 -1.30 0.76 14.08
CA LEU A 219 -2.48 0.99 14.89
C LEU A 219 -3.37 2.04 14.21
N ALA A 220 -4.65 1.71 14.03
CA ALA A 220 -5.64 2.65 13.51
C ALA A 220 -6.90 2.58 14.39
N VAL A 221 -7.29 3.72 14.98
CA VAL A 221 -8.39 3.82 15.97
C VAL A 221 -9.30 4.98 15.59
N ARG A 222 -10.61 4.71 15.50
CA ARG A 222 -11.63 5.70 15.17
C ARG A 222 -12.32 6.20 16.43
N GLU A 223 -12.39 7.51 16.59
CA GLU A 223 -13.16 8.21 17.62
C GLU A 223 -14.13 9.20 16.97
N GLY A 224 -15.36 8.75 16.73
CA GLY A 224 -16.37 9.52 15.99
C GLY A 224 -15.95 9.80 14.55
N ASN A 225 -15.80 11.08 14.21
CA ASN A 225 -15.33 11.52 12.90
C ASN A 225 -13.79 11.67 12.81
N SER A 226 -13.02 11.36 13.86
CA SER A 226 -11.55 11.34 13.78
C SER A 226 -11.03 9.91 13.65
N LEU A 227 -10.07 9.70 12.76
CA LEU A 227 -9.28 8.47 12.65
C LEU A 227 -7.84 8.78 13.01
N HIS A 228 -7.41 8.24 14.15
CA HIS A 228 -6.01 8.27 14.59
C HIS A 228 -5.26 7.09 13.99
N VAL A 229 -4.12 7.37 13.38
CA VAL A 229 -3.22 6.38 12.78
C VAL A 229 -1.84 6.56 13.38
N SER A 230 -1.29 5.47 13.92
CA SER A 230 0.06 5.41 14.47
C SER A 230 0.84 4.32 13.73
N LEU A 231 2.01 4.68 13.21
CA LEU A 231 2.97 3.81 12.55
C LEU A 231 4.28 3.82 13.34
N ILE A 232 4.77 2.65 13.71
CA ILE A 232 6.05 2.49 14.43
C ILE A 232 6.93 1.50 13.63
N PRO A 233 8.18 1.87 13.28
CA PRO A 233 9.09 0.96 12.60
C PRO A 233 9.81 0.08 13.63
N GLU A 234 9.81 -1.24 13.39
CA GLU A 234 10.51 -2.22 14.25
C GLU A 234 11.84 -2.71 13.66
N GLY A 235 12.15 -2.32 12.42
CA GLY A 235 13.31 -2.78 11.66
C GLY A 235 13.34 -2.17 10.25
N ASP A 236 14.13 -2.77 9.35
CA ASP A 236 14.35 -2.25 8.01
C ASP A 236 13.06 -2.27 7.15
N LEU A 237 12.67 -1.10 6.65
CA LEU A 237 11.53 -0.86 5.75
C LEU A 237 12.02 -0.14 4.47
N PRO A 238 11.25 -0.14 3.37
CA PRO A 238 11.56 0.70 2.21
C PRO A 238 11.56 2.19 2.57
N GLU A 239 12.45 2.97 1.96
CA GLU A 239 12.60 4.42 2.25
C GLU A 239 11.44 5.28 1.73
N ASP A 240 10.69 4.79 0.71
CA ASP A 240 9.57 5.50 0.08
C ASP A 240 8.25 4.70 0.22
N MET A 241 7.35 5.16 1.09
CA MET A 241 6.05 4.52 1.35
C MET A 241 4.89 5.51 1.47
N LEU A 242 3.73 5.15 0.92
CA LEU A 242 2.48 5.91 0.99
C LEU A 242 1.54 5.34 2.06
N ILE A 243 1.11 6.22 2.96
CA ILE A 243 -0.02 5.97 3.87
C ILE A 243 -1.30 6.31 3.10
N GLN A 244 -2.22 5.35 2.99
CA GLN A 244 -3.45 5.47 2.21
C GLN A 244 -4.69 5.15 3.06
N LEU A 245 -5.75 5.94 2.87
CA LEU A 245 -7.08 5.73 3.44
C LEU A 245 -8.04 5.26 2.34
N VAL A 246 -8.70 4.12 2.58
CA VAL A 246 -9.76 3.58 1.73
C VAL A 246 -11.09 3.67 2.45
N ARG A 247 -12.15 4.12 1.77
CA ARG A 247 -13.55 4.02 2.22
C ARG A 247 -14.32 3.11 1.29
N TYR A 248 -15.28 2.35 1.81
CA TYR A 248 -16.05 1.40 1.01
C TYR A 248 -17.44 1.09 1.59
N LEU A 249 -18.41 0.88 0.70
CA LEU A 249 -19.73 0.34 1.05
C LEU A 249 -19.60 -1.18 1.29
N PRO A 250 -19.98 -1.71 2.47
CA PRO A 250 -19.87 -3.16 2.75
C PRO A 250 -20.65 -4.03 1.75
N ARG A 251 -21.81 -3.54 1.31
CA ARG A 251 -22.63 -4.17 0.26
C ARG A 251 -23.43 -3.11 -0.48
N ALA A 252 -23.57 -3.26 -1.80
CA ALA A 252 -24.48 -2.46 -2.61
C ALA A 252 -25.16 -3.34 -3.68
N GLN A 253 -26.48 -3.23 -3.84
CA GLN A 253 -27.23 -4.02 -4.80
C GLN A 253 -27.63 -3.16 -6.02
N VAL A 254 -27.39 -3.66 -7.23
CA VAL A 254 -27.67 -2.95 -8.48
C VAL A 254 -28.49 -3.82 -9.44
N ALA A 255 -29.63 -3.30 -9.87
CA ALA A 255 -30.44 -3.88 -10.95
C ALA A 255 -30.04 -3.26 -12.30
N ILE A 256 -29.30 -4.02 -13.10
CA ILE A 256 -28.70 -3.61 -14.37
C ILE A 256 -29.76 -3.68 -15.48
N ARG A 257 -30.00 -2.56 -16.18
CA ARG A 257 -31.16 -2.41 -17.09
C ARG A 257 -30.81 -2.36 -18.59
N SER A 258 -29.54 -2.19 -18.93
CA SER A 258 -29.01 -2.20 -20.30
C SER A 258 -27.57 -2.74 -20.30
N GLY A 259 -26.88 -2.72 -21.44
CA GLY A 259 -25.55 -3.32 -21.59
C GLY A 259 -25.57 -4.85 -21.56
N GLU A 260 -24.39 -5.48 -21.51
CA GLU A 260 -24.25 -6.94 -21.64
C GLU A 260 -24.82 -7.73 -20.43
N ASN A 261 -24.92 -7.08 -19.26
CA ASN A 261 -25.46 -7.65 -18.02
C ASN A 261 -26.95 -7.31 -17.78
N ALA A 262 -27.66 -6.78 -18.78
CA ALA A 262 -29.06 -6.37 -18.67
C ALA A 262 -29.99 -7.47 -18.10
N GLY A 263 -30.92 -7.06 -17.22
CA GLY A 263 -31.88 -7.95 -16.57
C GLY A 263 -31.33 -8.67 -15.33
N ARG A 264 -30.05 -8.50 -14.99
CA ARG A 264 -29.46 -9.03 -13.76
C ARG A 264 -29.63 -8.05 -12.60
N THR A 265 -29.88 -8.57 -11.41
CA THR A 265 -29.60 -7.87 -10.16
C THR A 265 -28.36 -8.49 -9.53
N ILE A 266 -27.36 -7.67 -9.23
CA ILE A 266 -26.07 -8.11 -8.67
C ILE A 266 -25.85 -7.44 -7.32
N ASP A 267 -25.46 -8.23 -6.33
CA ASP A 267 -24.93 -7.75 -5.06
C ASP A 267 -23.41 -7.60 -5.19
N TYR A 268 -22.91 -6.37 -5.03
CA TYR A 268 -21.49 -6.07 -4.92
C TYR A 268 -21.10 -5.94 -3.45
N THR A 269 -19.86 -6.32 -3.12
CA THR A 269 -19.34 -6.40 -1.75
C THR A 269 -18.07 -5.57 -1.63
N ASN A 270 -17.93 -4.80 -0.54
CA ASN A 270 -16.81 -3.88 -0.29
C ASN A 270 -16.47 -2.96 -1.49
N VAL A 271 -17.50 -2.29 -2.04
CA VAL A 271 -17.37 -1.33 -3.16
C VAL A 271 -16.65 -0.09 -2.66
N VAL A 272 -15.46 0.19 -3.21
CA VAL A 272 -14.65 1.35 -2.81
C VAL A 272 -15.36 2.65 -3.23
N THR A 273 -15.57 3.54 -2.26
CA THR A 273 -16.17 4.87 -2.42
C THR A 273 -15.15 6.00 -2.41
N SER A 274 -13.96 5.75 -1.83
CA SER A 274 -12.86 6.71 -1.84
C SER A 274 -11.52 6.01 -1.62
N TRP A 275 -10.47 6.54 -2.25
CA TRP A 275 -9.08 6.12 -2.05
C TRP A 275 -8.19 7.38 -2.01
N GLN A 276 -7.62 7.67 -0.85
CA GLN A 276 -6.87 8.90 -0.60
C GLN A 276 -5.45 8.60 -0.10
N VAL A 277 -4.43 9.27 -0.64
CA VAL A 277 -3.10 9.33 -0.01
C VAL A 277 -3.15 10.32 1.14
N LEU A 278 -2.77 9.90 2.34
CA LEU A 278 -2.69 10.72 3.55
C LEU A 278 -1.33 11.41 3.70
N GLY A 279 -0.28 10.77 3.19
CA GLY A 279 1.09 11.30 3.17
C GLY A 279 2.12 10.21 2.86
N GLU A 280 3.35 10.66 2.63
CA GLU A 280 4.55 9.82 2.53
C GLU A 280 5.11 9.50 3.93
N TRP A 281 5.82 8.37 4.07
CA TRP A 281 6.51 7.99 5.30
C TRP A 281 7.84 7.28 5.00
N ASP A 282 8.91 7.75 5.65
CA ASP A 282 10.30 7.33 5.44
C ASP A 282 10.70 6.03 6.16
N GLY A 283 9.80 5.46 6.97
CA GLY A 283 10.10 4.31 7.84
C GLY A 283 11.13 4.58 8.94
N ALA A 284 11.75 5.77 9.00
CA ALA A 284 12.91 6.04 9.84
C ALA A 284 12.54 6.46 11.26
N ARG A 285 11.31 6.95 11.48
CA ARG A 285 10.79 7.37 12.78
C ARG A 285 9.29 7.09 12.92
N PRO A 286 8.76 6.88 14.14
CA PRO A 286 7.32 6.78 14.37
C PRO A 286 6.56 8.00 13.83
N LEU A 287 5.35 7.74 13.32
CA LEU A 287 4.44 8.74 12.76
C LEU A 287 3.06 8.58 13.40
N ASP A 288 2.52 9.68 13.91
CA ASP A 288 1.17 9.79 14.45
C ASP A 288 0.39 10.86 13.67
N VAL A 289 -0.72 10.49 13.04
CA VAL A 289 -1.61 11.42 12.32
C VAL A 289 -3.07 11.25 12.73
N ALA A 290 -3.84 12.32 12.63
CA ALA A 290 -5.28 12.34 12.82
C ALA A 290 -5.96 12.86 11.55
N VAL A 291 -6.95 12.13 11.04
CA VAL A 291 -7.64 12.42 9.78
C VAL A 291 -9.14 12.50 10.02
N GLU A 292 -9.83 13.44 9.38
CA GLU A 292 -11.30 13.49 9.44
C GLU A 292 -11.94 12.45 8.51
N VAL A 293 -12.79 11.59 9.09
CA VAL A 293 -13.45 10.46 8.42
C VAL A 293 -14.95 10.53 8.73
N ALA A 294 -15.67 11.29 7.88
CA ALA A 294 -17.11 11.49 7.98
C ALA A 294 -17.92 10.27 7.48
N GLY A 295 -19.16 10.12 7.96
CA GLY A 295 -20.07 9.03 7.59
C GLY A 295 -19.69 7.67 8.22
N ASP A 296 -20.65 6.79 8.41
CA ASP A 296 -20.50 5.52 9.13
C ASP A 296 -19.91 4.36 8.29
N GLU A 297 -19.67 4.56 6.99
CA GLU A 297 -18.94 3.61 6.14
C GLU A 297 -17.60 3.19 6.79
N PRO A 298 -17.20 1.91 6.72
CA PRO A 298 -15.91 1.46 7.22
C PRO A 298 -14.74 2.14 6.50
N ALA A 299 -13.57 2.01 7.10
CA ALA A 299 -12.32 2.49 6.55
C ALA A 299 -11.25 1.37 6.54
N ALA A 300 -10.23 1.52 5.71
CA ALA A 300 -8.99 0.81 5.86
C ALA A 300 -7.81 1.77 5.73
N ILE A 301 -6.81 1.62 6.60
CA ILE A 301 -5.49 2.22 6.41
C ILE A 301 -4.59 1.18 5.76
N LEU A 302 -3.90 1.58 4.71
CA LEU A 302 -2.90 0.78 4.02
C LEU A 302 -1.55 1.51 4.07
N LEU A 303 -0.48 0.78 4.36
CA LEU A 303 0.89 1.22 4.11
C LEU A 303 1.39 0.47 2.87
N GLN A 304 1.76 1.19 1.82
CA GLN A 304 2.24 0.60 0.56
C GLN A 304 3.55 1.27 0.15
N ALA A 305 4.53 0.51 -0.32
CA ALA A 305 5.71 1.10 -0.95
C ALA A 305 5.33 1.86 -2.24
N GLU A 306 6.13 2.85 -2.63
CA GLU A 306 5.89 3.65 -3.84
C GLU A 306 5.96 2.85 -5.17
N ASP A 307 5.72 3.54 -6.29
CA ASP A 307 5.63 2.95 -7.65
C ASP A 307 4.65 1.76 -7.77
N MET A 308 3.56 1.81 -7.00
CA MET A 308 2.57 0.72 -6.86
C MET A 308 3.21 -0.58 -6.37
N GLY A 309 4.19 -0.46 -5.48
CA GLY A 309 4.90 -1.55 -4.83
C GLY A 309 4.04 -2.37 -3.84
N PRO A 310 4.69 -3.24 -3.04
CA PRO A 310 3.98 -4.08 -2.07
C PRO A 310 3.17 -3.27 -1.07
N ILE A 311 1.95 -3.73 -0.78
CA ILE A 311 1.23 -3.34 0.43
C ILE A 311 1.88 -4.10 1.59
N LEU A 312 2.43 -3.34 2.54
CA LEU A 312 3.27 -3.82 3.64
C LEU A 312 2.44 -4.08 4.91
N ALA A 313 1.50 -3.19 5.21
CA ALA A 313 0.57 -3.33 6.32
C ALA A 313 -0.83 -2.84 5.93
N ALA A 314 -1.85 -3.41 6.57
CA ALA A 314 -3.25 -3.06 6.35
C ALA A 314 -4.04 -3.16 7.66
N ARG A 315 -4.90 -2.18 7.96
CA ARG A 315 -5.77 -2.21 9.14
C ARG A 315 -7.18 -1.73 8.80
N VAL A 316 -8.15 -2.63 8.93
CA VAL A 316 -9.58 -2.31 8.79
C VAL A 316 -10.07 -1.64 10.07
N VAL A 317 -10.84 -0.57 9.91
CA VAL A 317 -11.44 0.22 10.98
C VAL A 317 -12.93 0.38 10.72
N LYS A 318 -13.72 0.45 11.80
CA LYS A 318 -15.18 0.58 11.78
C LYS A 318 -15.55 1.83 12.58
#